data_AF-A0A954GJA3-F1
#
_entry.id   AF-A0A954GJA3-F1
#
_cell.length_a   1.000
_cell.length_b   1.000
_cell.length_c   1.000
_cell.angle_alpha   90.00
_cell.angle_beta   90.00
_cell.angle_gamma   90.00
#
_symmetry.space_group_name_H-M   'P 1'
#
loop_
_entity.id
_entity.type
_entity.pdbx_description
1 polymer ?
#
loop_
_entity_poly.entity_id
_entity_poly.type
_entity_poly.pdbx_seq_one_letter_code
_entity_poly.pdbx_strand_id
1 'polypeptide(L)'
;MRRTRGFTLIELLVVIAIIAILIALLLPAVQQAREAARRTQCRNNLKQLGLAIHNYHDVYLQFPPGASYSLWGWRVYILPYIEQTAHYNKIDFTDGIDWGTSPGGSTCRGQGPPCYTSQHQVNTLTAAGESNWATQAFTVFGCPSDPRGNTPYGGSSATAKDNINCNYYGVCGNVDSVDRLTTNGSYGPNSRHRIICLTGVGCTEEYPGNPNLASEYNGIFRYVSRVKIGDVTDGTSNTLMVGERAVDEGHSWGWFMTGTEGDGLCGTGSPIWQGPLTEANGYDTSPASVRFSSHHTGGAQFVMGDGSVRFINANIDTESTFKPLGTTSGGEVIGEF
;
A
#
# COMPACT_ATOMS: atom_id res chain seq x y z
N MET A 1 -36.83 6.30 64.36
CA MET A 1 -36.67 5.15 63.44
C MET A 1 -37.10 5.58 62.04
N ARG A 2 -36.18 5.82 61.12
CA ARG A 2 -36.50 6.28 59.76
C ARG A 2 -36.80 5.03 58.92
N ARG A 3 -38.07 4.77 58.58
CA ARG A 3 -38.48 3.66 57.70
C ARG A 3 -37.81 3.83 56.33
N THR A 4 -36.86 2.96 56.01
CA THR A 4 -36.37 2.80 54.64
C THR A 4 -37.48 2.11 53.83
N ARG A 5 -37.93 2.74 52.75
CA ARG A 5 -38.88 2.12 51.81
C ARG A 5 -38.11 1.07 51.00
N GLY A 6 -38.60 -0.17 50.95
CA GLY A 6 -38.05 -1.22 50.11
C GLY A 6 -38.49 -1.04 48.65
N PHE A 7 -37.58 -1.30 47.72
CA PHE A 7 -37.85 -1.27 46.27
C PHE A 7 -38.81 -2.40 45.89
N THR A 8 -39.82 -2.12 45.07
CA THR A 8 -40.72 -3.16 44.56
C THR A 8 -40.09 -3.87 43.37
N LEU A 9 -40.37 -5.17 43.21
CA LEU A 9 -39.88 -5.97 42.08
C LEU A 9 -40.29 -5.37 40.72
N ILE A 10 -41.45 -4.71 40.67
CA ILE A 10 -41.97 -4.04 39.47
C ILE A 10 -41.11 -2.81 39.11
N GLU A 11 -40.75 -1.97 40.08
CA GLU A 11 -39.90 -0.80 39.83
C GLU A 11 -38.54 -1.20 39.27
N LEU A 12 -37.95 -2.28 39.79
CA LEU A 12 -36.70 -2.81 39.26
C LEU A 12 -36.86 -3.34 37.83
N LEU A 13 -37.94 -4.08 37.56
CA LEU A 13 -38.25 -4.63 36.22
C LEU A 13 -38.43 -3.54 35.16
N VAL A 14 -39.11 -2.44 35.51
CA VAL A 14 -39.32 -1.33 34.58
C VAL A 14 -37.98 -0.64 34.25
N VAL A 15 -37.13 -0.43 35.25
CA VAL A 15 -35.82 0.22 35.04
C VAL A 15 -34.94 -0.63 34.13
N ILE A 16 -34.85 -1.94 34.36
CA ILE A 16 -34.04 -2.80 33.48
C ILE A 16 -34.63 -2.89 32.07
N ALA A 17 -35.96 -2.86 31.91
CA ALA A 17 -36.61 -2.87 30.60
C ALA A 17 -36.29 -1.59 29.81
N ILE A 18 -36.33 -0.42 30.46
CA ILE A 18 -35.97 0.86 29.83
C ILE A 18 -34.49 0.86 29.43
N ILE A 19 -33.58 0.43 30.31
CA ILE A 19 -32.15 0.36 30.00
C ILE A 19 -31.88 -0.58 28.82
N ALA A 20 -32.54 -1.75 28.77
CA ALA A 20 -32.39 -2.69 27.67
C ALA A 20 -32.84 -2.09 26.32
N ILE A 21 -33.98 -1.39 26.30
CA ILE A 21 -34.48 -0.70 25.09
C ILE A 21 -33.52 0.41 24.66
N LEU A 22 -33.03 1.22 25.61
CA LEU A 22 -32.09 2.29 25.30
C LEU A 22 -30.78 1.75 24.73
N ILE A 23 -30.21 0.69 25.32
CA ILE A 23 -28.98 0.06 24.80
C ILE A 23 -29.23 -0.53 23.41
N ALA A 24 -30.37 -1.21 23.19
CA ALA A 24 -30.72 -1.78 21.89
C ALA A 24 -30.82 -0.72 20.78
N LEU A 25 -31.31 0.48 21.10
CA LEU A 25 -31.40 1.59 20.15
C LEU A 25 -30.06 2.34 19.97
N LEU A 26 -29.23 2.42 21.02
CA LEU A 26 -27.97 3.16 20.98
C LEU A 26 -26.81 2.35 20.38
N LEU A 27 -26.78 1.03 20.54
CA LEU A 27 -25.67 0.20 20.07
C LEU A 27 -25.44 0.29 18.54
N PRO A 28 -26.48 0.17 17.68
CA PRO A 28 -26.29 0.31 16.23
C PRO A 28 -25.80 1.72 15.84
N ALA A 29 -26.33 2.75 16.51
CA ALA A 29 -25.95 4.14 16.24
C ALA A 29 -24.48 4.42 16.62
N VAL A 30 -24.02 3.91 17.77
CA VAL A 30 -22.62 4.05 18.20
C VAL A 30 -21.68 3.34 17.23
N GLN A 31 -22.06 2.17 16.72
CA GLN A 31 -21.24 1.42 15.75
C GLN A 31 -21.13 2.15 14.40
N GLN A 32 -22.24 2.68 13.89
CA GLN A 32 -22.25 3.49 12.66
C GLN A 32 -21.39 4.75 12.80
N ALA A 33 -21.51 5.45 13.94
CA ALA A 33 -20.69 6.63 14.22
C ALA A 33 -19.20 6.29 14.29
N ARG A 34 -18.84 5.16 14.91
CA ARG A 34 -17.44 4.69 14.96
C ARG A 34 -16.88 4.36 13.59
N GLU A 35 -17.64 3.68 12.73
CA GLU A 35 -17.17 3.36 11.37
C GLU A 35 -17.02 4.62 10.51
N ALA A 36 -17.97 5.56 10.60
CA ALA A 36 -17.86 6.84 9.91
C ALA A 36 -16.62 7.63 10.37
N ALA A 37 -16.29 7.59 11.67
CA ALA A 37 -15.09 8.20 12.22
C ALA A 37 -13.82 7.53 11.69
N ARG A 38 -13.75 6.19 11.66
CA ARG A 38 -12.60 5.45 11.10
C ARG A 38 -12.39 5.76 9.62
N ARG A 39 -13.45 5.79 8.81
CA ARG A 39 -13.40 6.20 7.40
C ARG A 39 -12.90 7.63 7.22
N THR A 40 -13.35 8.55 8.08
CA THR A 40 -12.87 9.93 8.06
C THR A 40 -11.39 10.00 8.40
N GLN A 41 -10.93 9.19 9.35
CA GLN A 41 -9.52 9.12 9.72
C GLN A 41 -8.65 8.52 8.61
N CYS A 42 -9.08 7.44 7.93
CA CYS A 42 -8.33 6.93 6.77
C CYS A 42 -8.23 7.97 5.65
N ARG A 43 -9.31 8.73 5.39
CA ARG A 43 -9.29 9.86 4.44
C ARG A 43 -8.31 10.96 4.87
N ASN A 44 -8.24 11.27 6.17
CA ASN A 44 -7.32 12.28 6.70
C ASN A 44 -5.86 11.82 6.64
N ASN A 45 -5.58 10.54 6.86
CA ASN A 45 -4.24 9.96 6.68
C ASN A 45 -3.79 10.12 5.23
N LEU A 46 -4.64 9.76 4.26
CA LEU A 46 -4.36 10.00 2.84
C LEU A 46 -4.13 11.49 2.52
N LYS A 47 -4.88 12.40 3.15
CA LYS A 47 -4.63 13.85 3.02
C LYS A 47 -3.25 14.25 3.52
N GLN A 48 -2.82 13.73 4.67
CA GLN A 48 -1.48 13.99 5.21
C GLN A 48 -0.40 13.43 4.28
N LEU A 49 -0.60 12.22 3.73
CA LEU A 49 0.32 11.62 2.77
C LEU A 49 0.40 12.44 1.47
N GLY A 50 -0.74 12.88 0.92
CA GLY A 50 -0.77 13.75 -0.24
C GLY A 50 -0.02 15.07 -0.02
N LEU A 51 -0.23 15.71 1.14
CA LEU A 51 0.52 16.91 1.52
C LEU A 51 2.02 16.66 1.64
N ALA A 52 2.43 15.55 2.27
CA ALA A 52 3.83 15.18 2.42
C ALA A 52 4.50 14.92 1.06
N ILE A 53 3.78 14.28 0.12
CA ILE A 53 4.25 14.05 -1.24
C ILE A 53 4.42 15.38 -2.00
N HIS A 54 3.48 16.32 -1.86
CA HIS A 54 3.59 17.65 -2.45
C HIS A 54 4.72 18.47 -1.84
N ASN A 55 4.93 18.42 -0.52
CA ASN A 55 6.07 19.07 0.12
C ASN A 55 7.41 18.49 -0.37
N TYR A 56 7.48 17.18 -0.62
CA TYR A 56 8.63 16.57 -1.30
C TYR A 56 8.79 17.13 -2.72
N HIS A 57 7.69 17.20 -3.48
CA HIS A 57 7.70 17.75 -4.84
C HIS A 57 8.17 19.21 -4.86
N ASP A 58 7.74 20.06 -3.92
CA ASP A 58 8.15 21.47 -3.85
C ASP A 58 9.67 21.63 -3.65
N VAL A 59 10.31 20.72 -2.90
CA VAL A 59 11.76 20.75 -2.63
C VAL A 59 12.56 20.16 -3.78
N TYR A 60 12.12 19.01 -4.34
CA TYR A 60 12.90 18.24 -5.31
C TYR A 60 12.46 18.46 -6.77
N LEU A 61 11.37 19.21 -6.99
CA LEU A 61 10.72 19.49 -8.28
C LEU A 61 10.26 18.24 -9.04
N GLN A 62 10.13 17.12 -8.33
CA GLN A 62 9.67 15.82 -8.85
C GLN A 62 8.98 15.05 -7.73
N PHE A 63 8.03 14.18 -8.08
CA PHE A 63 7.42 13.27 -7.13
C PHE A 63 8.45 12.26 -6.61
N PRO A 64 8.27 11.71 -5.40
CA PRO A 64 9.16 10.69 -4.90
C PRO A 64 9.12 9.48 -5.84
N PRO A 65 10.25 8.80 -6.04
CA PRO A 65 10.26 7.59 -6.84
C PRO A 65 9.35 6.54 -6.17
N GLY A 66 8.56 5.82 -6.96
CA GLY A 66 7.77 4.71 -6.44
C GLY A 66 8.64 3.63 -5.80
N ALA A 67 9.83 3.46 -6.39
CA ALA A 67 10.88 2.54 -5.96
C ALA A 67 12.26 3.11 -6.30
N SER A 68 13.26 2.93 -5.44
CA SER A 68 14.65 3.25 -5.75
C SER A 68 15.42 2.05 -6.31
N TYR A 69 16.65 2.28 -6.78
CA TYR A 69 17.56 1.21 -7.16
C TYR A 69 17.79 0.19 -6.03
N SER A 70 17.78 0.71 -4.80
CA SER A 70 17.93 -0.03 -3.55
C SER A 70 16.60 -0.61 -3.02
N LEU A 71 15.51 -0.54 -3.79
CA LEU A 71 14.16 -1.01 -3.41
C LEU A 71 13.51 -0.26 -2.23
N TRP A 72 13.97 0.96 -1.94
CA TRP A 72 13.27 1.86 -1.03
C TRP A 72 11.99 2.37 -1.69
N GLY A 73 10.86 2.25 -1.00
CA GLY A 73 9.56 2.76 -1.46
C GLY A 73 9.41 4.27 -1.26
N TRP A 74 8.47 4.88 -1.99
CA TRP A 74 8.16 6.33 -1.91
C TRP A 74 7.93 6.84 -0.48
N ARG A 75 7.40 6.00 0.40
CA ARG A 75 7.07 6.31 1.80
C ARG A 75 8.29 6.71 2.63
N VAL A 76 9.45 6.13 2.31
CA VAL A 76 10.72 6.45 2.98
C VAL A 76 11.14 7.89 2.70
N TYR A 77 10.96 8.34 1.46
CA TYR A 77 11.34 9.69 1.02
C TYR A 77 10.48 10.79 1.62
N ILE A 78 9.25 10.46 2.03
CA ILE A 78 8.34 11.45 2.61
C ILE A 78 8.41 11.54 4.14
N LEU A 79 9.21 10.70 4.82
CA LEU A 79 9.32 10.71 6.29
C LEU A 79 9.61 12.10 6.89
N PRO A 80 10.54 12.91 6.34
CA PRO A 80 10.79 14.26 6.88
C PRO A 80 9.56 15.17 6.82
N TYR A 81 8.66 14.93 5.87
CA TYR A 81 7.45 15.72 5.62
C TYR A 81 6.22 15.22 6.38
N ILE A 82 6.37 14.14 7.17
CA ILE A 82 5.37 13.64 8.14
C ILE A 82 5.91 13.68 9.57
N GLU A 83 6.82 14.61 9.87
CA GLU A 83 7.43 14.80 11.19
C GLU A 83 8.28 13.59 11.65
N GLN A 84 8.84 12.81 10.73
CA GLN A 84 9.68 11.64 11.01
C GLN A 84 11.14 11.82 10.59
N THR A 85 11.68 13.04 10.61
CA THR A 85 13.09 13.35 10.28
C THR A 85 14.09 12.55 11.13
N ALA A 86 13.81 12.36 12.43
CA ALA A 86 14.67 11.56 13.30
C ALA A 86 14.72 10.08 12.91
N HIS A 87 13.66 9.55 12.29
CA HIS A 87 13.64 8.20 11.72
C HIS A 87 14.34 8.17 10.37
N TYR A 88 14.10 9.17 9.51
CA TYR A 88 14.75 9.29 8.21
C TYR A 88 16.29 9.29 8.32
N ASN A 89 16.84 10.03 9.28
CA ASN A 89 18.29 10.12 9.49
C ASN A 89 18.96 8.81 9.96
N LYS A 90 18.17 7.81 10.37
CA LYS A 90 18.66 6.48 10.73
C LYS A 90 18.75 5.54 9.53
N ILE A 91 18.19 5.92 8.39
CA ILE A 91 18.15 5.11 7.18
C ILE A 91 19.42 5.39 6.37
N ASP A 92 20.18 4.34 6.08
CA ASP A 92 21.30 4.41 5.16
C ASP A 92 20.83 4.15 3.73
N PHE A 93 20.87 5.19 2.90
CA PHE A 93 20.49 5.10 1.48
C PHE A 93 21.63 4.63 0.57
N THR A 94 22.85 4.50 1.10
CA THR A 94 23.99 3.98 0.33
C THR A 94 23.92 2.46 0.17
N ASP A 95 23.16 1.79 1.04
CA ASP A 95 22.89 0.36 0.99
C ASP A 95 21.58 0.03 0.25
N GLY A 96 21.64 -1.06 -0.52
CA GLY A 96 20.48 -1.71 -1.13
C GLY A 96 19.71 -2.58 -0.13
N ILE A 97 18.40 -2.74 -0.33
CA ILE A 97 17.67 -3.85 0.32
C ILE A 97 18.10 -5.16 -0.34
N ASP A 98 18.92 -5.95 0.37
CA ASP A 98 19.35 -7.28 -0.05
C ASP A 98 18.30 -8.33 0.38
N TRP A 99 17.93 -9.20 -0.57
CA TRP A 99 16.98 -10.29 -0.37
C TRP A 99 17.61 -11.55 0.26
N GLY A 100 18.88 -11.50 0.62
CA GLY A 100 19.60 -12.64 1.15
C GLY A 100 19.74 -13.71 0.07
N THR A 101 20.86 -13.73 -0.65
CA THR A 101 21.16 -14.90 -1.47
C THR A 101 21.29 -16.12 -0.55
N SER A 102 20.55 -17.19 -0.87
CA SER A 102 20.84 -18.54 -0.41
C SER A 102 22.36 -18.80 -0.48
N PRO A 103 22.96 -19.53 0.47
CA PRO A 103 24.37 -19.88 0.40
C PRO A 103 24.63 -20.71 -0.87
N GLY A 104 25.15 -20.04 -1.89
CA GLY A 104 25.22 -20.56 -3.27
C GLY A 104 25.04 -19.41 -4.27
N GLY A 105 26.08 -18.60 -4.41
CA GLY A 105 26.03 -17.31 -5.11
C GLY A 105 25.53 -17.36 -6.56
N SER A 106 24.84 -16.28 -6.94
CA SER A 106 24.70 -15.86 -8.33
C SER A 106 25.25 -14.43 -8.45
N THR A 107 26.43 -14.33 -9.04
CA THR A 107 27.01 -13.05 -9.50
C THR A 107 26.16 -12.50 -10.64
N CYS A 108 25.86 -11.21 -10.63
CA CYS A 108 25.47 -10.47 -11.84
C CYS A 108 26.58 -10.68 -12.88
N ARG A 109 26.36 -11.56 -13.86
CA ARG A 109 27.37 -11.85 -14.89
C ARG A 109 27.50 -10.64 -15.81
N GLY A 110 28.56 -9.86 -15.64
CA GLY A 110 29.21 -9.19 -16.78
C GLY A 110 28.97 -7.70 -17.01
N GLN A 111 28.34 -6.95 -16.09
CA GLN A 111 28.24 -5.50 -16.22
C GLN A 111 28.84 -4.78 -15.02
N GLY A 112 29.64 -3.74 -15.30
CA GLY A 112 30.39 -2.97 -14.31
C GLY A 112 29.52 -2.24 -13.29
N PRO A 113 30.15 -1.60 -12.28
CA PRO A 113 29.46 -1.03 -11.14
C PRO A 113 28.43 0.07 -11.50
N PRO A 114 27.39 0.23 -10.67
CA PRO A 114 27.13 -0.51 -9.44
C PRO A 114 26.12 -1.65 -9.64
N CYS A 115 26.60 -2.84 -10.02
CA CYS A 115 25.99 -4.08 -9.56
C CYS A 115 26.51 -4.34 -8.14
N TYR A 116 25.60 -4.42 -7.17
CA TYR A 116 25.96 -4.57 -5.76
C TYR A 116 26.71 -5.89 -5.54
N THR A 117 28.02 -5.78 -5.30
CA THR A 117 28.86 -6.91 -4.89
C THR A 117 28.73 -7.08 -3.39
N SER A 118 28.20 -8.25 -3.01
CA SER A 118 28.49 -8.98 -1.78
C SER A 118 28.70 -8.16 -0.49
N GLN A 119 27.77 -8.39 0.44
CA GLN A 119 28.03 -8.42 1.89
C GLN A 119 27.84 -7.09 2.62
N HIS A 120 26.62 -6.56 2.53
CA HIS A 120 25.90 -6.15 3.73
C HIS A 120 24.50 -6.73 3.64
N GLN A 121 24.24 -7.71 4.50
CA GLN A 121 22.86 -8.11 4.76
C GLN A 121 22.18 -6.87 5.33
N VAL A 122 21.08 -6.40 4.72
CA VAL A 122 20.04 -5.84 5.57
C VAL A 122 19.62 -7.04 6.41
N ASN A 123 20.28 -7.23 7.55
CA ASN A 123 19.92 -8.24 8.50
C ASN A 123 18.44 -8.02 8.77
N THR A 124 17.63 -8.88 8.15
CA THR A 124 16.56 -9.60 8.80
C THR A 124 16.46 -9.17 10.25
N LEU A 125 15.42 -8.39 10.55
CA LEU A 125 15.04 -8.03 11.90
C LEU A 125 15.01 -9.31 12.75
N THR A 126 16.09 -9.61 13.43
CA THR A 126 16.18 -10.44 14.63
C THR A 126 17.62 -10.41 15.14
N ALA A 127 17.72 -10.11 16.42
CA ALA A 127 18.88 -10.27 17.31
C ALA A 127 19.98 -9.17 17.28
N ALA A 128 19.89 -8.34 18.32
CA ALA A 128 20.99 -7.68 19.02
C ALA A 128 21.70 -6.49 18.34
N GLY A 129 21.11 -5.30 18.49
CA GLY A 129 21.84 -4.03 18.48
C GLY A 129 21.62 -3.14 17.25
N GLU A 130 20.82 -2.08 17.46
CA GLU A 130 20.99 -0.73 16.86
C GLU A 130 20.19 -0.21 15.65
N SER A 131 19.20 -0.90 15.06
CA SER A 131 18.33 -0.18 14.09
C SER A 131 16.91 -0.77 13.90
N ASN A 132 16.01 -0.46 14.83
CA ASN A 132 14.59 -0.84 14.84
C ASN A 132 13.67 0.04 13.95
N TRP A 133 14.20 0.72 12.95
CA TRP A 133 13.42 1.70 12.17
C TRP A 133 12.33 1.03 11.31
N ALA A 134 12.54 -0.20 10.84
CA ALA A 134 11.58 -0.97 10.05
C ALA A 134 10.39 -1.51 10.87
N THR A 135 10.57 -1.69 12.18
CA THR A 135 9.53 -2.13 13.13
C THR A 135 8.75 -0.94 13.72
N GLN A 136 9.11 0.29 13.34
CA GLN A 136 8.40 1.47 13.80
C GLN A 136 7.05 1.58 13.09
N ALA A 137 6.01 1.64 13.92
CA ALA A 137 4.65 1.88 13.48
C ALA A 137 4.41 3.39 13.31
N PHE A 138 3.98 3.81 12.12
CA PHE A 138 3.57 5.19 11.85
C PHE A 138 2.07 5.23 11.63
N THR A 139 1.35 5.91 12.53
CA THR A 139 -0.12 5.95 12.50
C THR A 139 -0.68 6.45 11.16
N VAL A 140 0.05 7.32 10.45
CA VAL A 140 -0.36 7.83 9.14
C VAL A 140 -0.33 6.76 8.03
N PHE A 141 0.44 5.68 8.19
CA PHE A 141 0.51 4.59 7.21
C PHE A 141 -0.54 3.49 7.43
N GLY A 142 -1.23 3.47 8.57
CA GLY A 142 -2.28 2.51 8.88
C GLY A 142 -3.68 3.10 8.70
N CYS A 143 -4.58 2.37 8.05
CA CYS A 143 -6.01 2.72 8.06
C CYS A 143 -6.66 2.11 9.31
N PRO A 144 -7.26 2.91 10.22
CA PRO A 144 -7.92 2.39 11.42
C PRO A 144 -9.12 1.46 11.16
N SER A 145 -9.66 1.40 9.94
CA SER A 145 -10.67 0.40 9.56
C SER A 145 -10.07 -0.97 9.22
N ASP A 146 -8.76 -1.07 9.04
CA ASP A 146 -8.05 -2.33 8.85
C ASP A 146 -7.43 -2.80 10.17
N PRO A 147 -7.88 -3.93 10.74
CA PRO A 147 -7.34 -4.44 12.01
C PRO A 147 -5.87 -4.90 11.90
N ARG A 148 -5.34 -5.12 10.70
CA ARG A 148 -3.94 -5.49 10.43
C ARG A 148 -3.10 -4.30 9.96
N GLY A 149 -3.72 -3.13 9.80
CA GLY A 149 -3.03 -1.89 9.51
C GLY A 149 -2.09 -1.51 10.64
N ASN A 150 -0.83 -1.20 10.31
CA ASN A 150 0.18 -0.75 11.29
C ASN A 150 0.51 -1.80 12.38
N THR A 151 0.27 -3.09 12.11
CA THR A 151 0.71 -4.21 12.95
C THR A 151 1.92 -4.91 12.32
N PRO A 152 2.70 -5.67 13.11
CA PRO A 152 3.71 -6.57 12.54
C PRO A 152 3.11 -7.56 11.55
N TYR A 153 3.91 -8.01 10.59
CA TYR A 153 3.56 -9.03 9.62
C TYR A 153 3.30 -10.39 10.30
N GLY A 154 2.16 -11.01 9.99
CA GLY A 154 1.75 -12.29 10.57
C GLY A 154 2.27 -13.54 9.83
N GLY A 155 2.88 -13.39 8.65
CA GLY A 155 3.18 -14.53 7.78
C GLY A 155 4.44 -15.31 8.16
N SER A 156 4.63 -16.45 7.48
CA SER A 156 5.58 -17.50 7.86
C SER A 156 7.06 -17.19 7.59
N SER A 157 7.39 -16.11 6.87
CA SER A 157 8.76 -15.71 6.56
C SER A 157 9.50 -15.26 7.82
N ALA A 158 10.49 -16.03 8.28
CA ALA A 158 11.28 -15.75 9.48
C ALA A 158 12.07 -14.43 9.44
N THR A 159 12.21 -13.82 8.26
CA THR A 159 13.07 -12.64 8.04
C THR A 159 12.32 -11.31 8.04
N ALA A 160 10.97 -11.32 8.01
CA ALA A 160 10.13 -10.12 7.87
C ALA A 160 9.01 -9.98 8.93
N LYS A 161 8.94 -10.87 9.92
CA LYS A 161 7.80 -10.93 10.89
C LYS A 161 7.61 -9.66 11.72
N ASP A 162 8.68 -8.91 11.94
CA ASP A 162 8.63 -7.70 12.77
C ASP A 162 8.36 -6.42 11.95
N ASN A 163 8.33 -6.50 10.61
CA ASN A 163 8.02 -5.36 9.75
C ASN A 163 6.58 -4.89 9.94
N ILE A 164 6.38 -3.57 9.99
CA ILE A 164 5.04 -3.00 10.16
C ILE A 164 4.33 -2.79 8.82
N ASN A 165 3.09 -3.28 8.73
CA ASN A 165 2.24 -3.17 7.56
C ASN A 165 1.79 -1.73 7.26
N CYS A 166 1.45 -1.47 6.00
CA CYS A 166 0.91 -0.21 5.51
C CYS A 166 -0.36 -0.45 4.70
N ASN A 167 -1.28 0.50 4.71
CA ASN A 167 -2.53 0.44 3.96
C ASN A 167 -2.57 1.33 2.72
N TYR A 168 -1.50 2.07 2.42
CA TYR A 168 -1.52 3.11 1.38
C TYR A 168 -0.44 2.87 0.34
N TYR A 169 -0.85 2.64 -0.90
CA TYR A 169 0.00 2.17 -1.99
C TYR A 169 0.04 3.21 -3.10
N GLY A 170 1.23 3.41 -3.68
CA GLY A 170 1.40 4.31 -4.82
C GLY A 170 0.82 3.72 -6.09
N VAL A 171 0.42 4.57 -7.03
CA VAL A 171 -0.11 4.16 -8.33
C VAL A 171 1.03 4.12 -9.35
N CYS A 172 1.31 2.93 -9.89
CA CYS A 172 2.38 2.76 -10.88
C CYS A 172 1.97 2.89 -12.34
N GLY A 173 0.67 2.96 -12.61
CA GLY A 173 0.14 3.09 -13.96
C GLY A 173 -1.03 2.17 -14.24
N ASN A 174 -1.48 2.22 -15.48
CA ASN A 174 -2.42 1.26 -16.05
C ASN A 174 -1.66 0.06 -16.62
N VAL A 175 -1.33 -0.92 -15.80
CA VAL A 175 -0.77 -2.17 -16.30
C VAL A 175 -1.87 -3.14 -16.74
N ASP A 176 -2.06 -3.30 -18.05
CA ASP A 176 -2.91 -4.36 -18.64
C ASP A 176 -2.46 -5.79 -18.29
N SER A 177 -1.30 -5.94 -17.64
CA SER A 177 -0.62 -7.20 -17.39
C SER A 177 -1.16 -8.01 -16.20
N VAL A 178 -2.48 -8.07 -16.02
CA VAL A 178 -3.03 -9.29 -15.37
C VAL A 178 -3.30 -10.36 -16.43
N ASP A 179 -3.59 -9.97 -17.68
CA ASP A 179 -3.95 -10.92 -18.76
C ASP A 179 -2.78 -11.28 -19.71
N ARG A 180 -1.75 -10.42 -19.81
CA ARG A 180 -0.52 -10.74 -20.57
C ARG A 180 0.45 -11.66 -19.82
N LEU A 181 0.19 -11.96 -18.55
CA LEU A 181 1.00 -12.87 -17.72
C LEU A 181 0.37 -14.25 -17.54
N THR A 182 -0.86 -14.45 -18.03
CA THR A 182 -1.58 -15.74 -18.03
C THR A 182 -1.55 -16.43 -19.39
N THR A 183 -1.26 -15.70 -20.48
CA THR A 183 -1.50 -16.20 -21.85
C THR A 183 -0.25 -16.58 -22.65
N ASN A 184 0.97 -16.23 -22.23
CA ASN A 184 2.19 -16.77 -22.87
C ASN A 184 2.65 -18.04 -22.14
N GLY A 185 2.01 -19.15 -22.50
CA GLY A 185 2.26 -20.47 -21.96
C GLY A 185 3.73 -20.89 -22.06
N SER A 186 4.34 -21.18 -20.91
CA SER A 186 5.36 -22.22 -20.69
C SER A 186 5.91 -22.09 -19.27
N TYR A 187 5.02 -22.15 -18.30
CA TYR A 187 5.38 -21.97 -16.91
C TYR A 187 4.39 -22.85 -16.13
N GLY A 188 4.81 -24.10 -15.89
CA GLY A 188 4.00 -25.18 -15.35
C GLY A 188 3.51 -24.92 -13.91
N PRO A 189 2.94 -25.93 -13.23
CA PRO A 189 2.23 -25.76 -11.95
C PRO A 189 3.09 -25.25 -10.77
N ASN A 190 4.38 -24.99 -10.98
CA ASN A 190 5.31 -24.37 -10.03
C ASN A 190 5.75 -22.95 -10.45
N SER A 191 5.09 -22.36 -11.43
CA SER A 191 5.44 -21.06 -11.95
C SER A 191 4.69 -19.97 -11.24
N ARG A 192 5.37 -19.46 -10.22
CA ARG A 192 5.13 -18.23 -9.48
C ARG A 192 4.83 -17.07 -10.44
N HIS A 193 3.55 -16.84 -10.71
CA HIS A 193 3.07 -15.73 -11.53
C HIS A 193 3.41 -14.41 -10.82
N ARG A 194 4.63 -13.92 -11.09
CA ARG A 194 5.13 -12.62 -10.66
C ARG A 194 4.35 -11.55 -11.40
N ILE A 195 3.51 -10.80 -10.70
CA ILE A 195 3.03 -9.52 -11.22
C ILE A 195 4.28 -8.65 -11.42
N ILE A 196 4.62 -8.35 -12.67
CA ILE A 196 5.88 -7.70 -13.09
C ILE A 196 5.97 -6.21 -12.65
N CYS A 197 5.31 -5.80 -11.58
CA CYS A 197 5.87 -4.70 -10.75
C CYS A 197 7.02 -5.22 -9.87
N LEU A 198 7.21 -6.55 -9.85
CA LEU A 198 8.11 -7.32 -9.03
C LEU A 198 9.44 -7.56 -9.70
N THR A 199 10.47 -7.35 -8.90
CA THR A 199 11.89 -7.47 -9.19
C THR A 199 12.47 -6.18 -9.76
N GLY A 200 13.27 -5.50 -8.93
CA GLY A 200 14.28 -4.57 -9.42
C GLY A 200 15.14 -5.16 -10.55
N VAL A 201 15.13 -6.48 -10.75
CA VAL A 201 15.76 -7.18 -11.88
C VAL A 201 15.11 -6.86 -13.24
N GLY A 202 13.87 -6.37 -13.30
CA GLY A 202 13.19 -5.99 -14.54
C GLY A 202 13.17 -4.48 -14.84
N CYS A 203 13.62 -3.66 -13.89
CA CYS A 203 13.69 -2.20 -14.04
C CYS A 203 15.14 -1.68 -13.99
N THR A 204 16.10 -2.54 -13.61
CA THR A 204 17.47 -2.41 -14.08
C THR A 204 17.48 -2.65 -15.57
N GLU A 205 18.07 -1.73 -16.31
CA GLU A 205 18.47 -1.98 -17.69
C GLU A 205 19.10 -3.37 -17.82
N GLU A 206 18.73 -4.08 -18.88
CA GLU A 206 19.23 -5.41 -19.27
C GLU A 206 18.57 -6.65 -18.63
N TYR A 207 17.25 -6.80 -18.84
CA TYR A 207 16.79 -8.07 -19.42
C TYR A 207 17.12 -8.00 -20.93
N PRO A 208 18.03 -8.84 -21.45
CA PRO A 208 18.33 -8.88 -22.88
C PRO A 208 17.12 -9.48 -23.61
N GLY A 209 16.10 -8.65 -23.86
CA GLY A 209 14.87 -9.06 -24.53
C GLY A 209 13.64 -8.16 -24.35
N ASN A 210 13.58 -7.24 -23.38
CA ASN A 210 12.44 -6.32 -23.29
C ASN A 210 12.77 -4.93 -22.68
N PRO A 211 13.31 -4.00 -23.48
CA PRO A 211 13.56 -2.61 -23.05
C PRO A 211 12.29 -1.78 -22.78
N ASN A 212 11.09 -2.36 -22.90
CA ASN A 212 9.81 -1.62 -22.90
C ASN A 212 9.01 -1.70 -21.59
N LEU A 213 9.44 -2.42 -20.56
CA LEU A 213 8.64 -2.53 -19.32
C LEU A 213 8.58 -1.20 -18.53
N ALA A 214 9.66 -0.41 -18.50
CA ALA A 214 9.64 0.94 -17.92
C ALA A 214 8.73 1.91 -18.69
N SER A 215 8.49 1.67 -19.99
CA SER A 215 7.55 2.42 -20.82
C SER A 215 6.10 1.92 -20.71
N GLU A 216 5.85 0.74 -20.15
CA GLU A 216 4.50 0.23 -19.87
C GLU A 216 3.92 0.85 -18.58
N TYR A 217 4.77 1.27 -17.65
CA TYR A 217 4.34 2.00 -16.45
C TYR A 217 4.22 3.49 -16.75
N ASN A 218 2.99 3.99 -16.67
CA ASN A 218 2.66 5.39 -16.97
C ASN A 218 2.03 6.15 -15.80
N GLY A 219 2.12 5.67 -14.54
CA GLY A 219 1.57 6.37 -13.36
C GLY A 219 2.52 7.36 -12.67
N ILE A 220 2.10 7.96 -11.55
CA ILE A 220 2.95 8.93 -10.82
C ILE A 220 4.14 8.23 -10.16
N PHE A 221 3.92 7.05 -9.56
CA PHE A 221 4.95 6.32 -8.83
C PHE A 221 5.49 5.14 -9.62
N ARG A 222 6.65 5.30 -10.24
CA ARG A 222 7.30 4.22 -10.99
C ARG A 222 8.67 3.91 -10.40
N TYR A 223 9.30 2.87 -10.91
CA TYR A 223 10.69 2.58 -10.56
C TYR A 223 11.61 3.73 -11.00
N VAL A 224 12.40 4.22 -10.04
CA VAL A 224 13.36 5.34 -10.13
C VAL A 224 12.79 6.58 -10.83
N SER A 225 11.47 6.76 -10.74
CA SER A 225 10.75 7.80 -11.47
C SER A 225 11.14 9.21 -11.04
N ARG A 226 11.09 10.13 -11.99
CA ARG A 226 11.31 11.58 -11.81
C ARG A 226 10.13 12.38 -12.36
N VAL A 227 8.92 11.86 -12.22
CA VAL A 227 7.69 12.50 -12.72
C VAL A 227 7.53 13.85 -12.05
N LYS A 228 7.34 14.90 -12.84
CA LYS A 228 7.04 16.25 -12.36
C LYS A 228 5.54 16.49 -12.45
N ILE A 229 5.03 17.47 -11.69
CA ILE A 229 3.62 17.87 -11.78
C ILE A 229 3.22 18.27 -13.20
N GLY A 230 4.12 18.90 -13.96
CA GLY A 230 3.90 19.27 -15.36
C GLY A 230 3.91 18.09 -16.34
N ASP A 231 4.39 16.92 -15.94
CA ASP A 231 4.35 15.70 -16.74
C ASP A 231 3.00 14.98 -16.62
N VAL A 232 2.12 15.43 -15.71
CA VAL A 232 0.76 14.91 -15.51
C VAL A 232 -0.20 15.65 -16.46
N THR A 233 -0.09 15.34 -17.75
CA THR A 233 -0.83 16.00 -18.82
C THR A 233 -2.31 15.64 -18.86
N ASP A 234 -2.71 14.51 -18.26
CA ASP A 234 -4.13 14.09 -18.16
C ASP A 234 -4.92 14.89 -17.09
N GLY A 235 -4.22 15.77 -16.38
CA GLY A 235 -4.76 16.64 -15.35
C GLY A 235 -4.55 16.05 -13.96
N THR A 236 -3.93 16.83 -13.07
CA THR A 236 -3.61 16.40 -11.70
C THR A 236 -4.83 16.01 -10.88
N SER A 237 -6.01 16.57 -11.17
CA SER A 237 -7.27 16.20 -10.50
C SER A 237 -7.88 14.88 -11.01
N ASN A 238 -7.35 14.33 -12.11
CA ASN A 238 -7.82 13.13 -12.80
C ASN A 238 -6.75 12.03 -12.87
N THR A 239 -5.62 12.19 -12.20
CA THR A 239 -4.60 11.14 -12.09
C THR A 239 -4.51 10.67 -10.64
N LEU A 240 -4.51 9.37 -10.41
CA LEU A 240 -4.37 8.75 -9.09
C LEU A 240 -2.89 8.71 -8.70
N MET A 241 -2.64 9.01 -7.44
CA MET A 241 -1.31 9.05 -6.84
C MET A 241 -1.16 7.93 -5.81
N VAL A 242 -2.03 7.88 -4.80
CA VAL A 242 -2.00 6.88 -3.72
C VAL A 242 -3.39 6.30 -3.55
N GLY A 243 -3.51 5.00 -3.30
CA GLY A 243 -4.78 4.35 -3.01
C GLY A 243 -4.73 3.48 -1.76
N GLU A 244 -5.89 3.23 -1.17
CA GLU A 244 -6.03 2.23 -0.11
C GLU A 244 -5.80 0.81 -0.65
N ARG A 245 -5.09 0.03 0.16
CA ARG A 245 -4.98 -1.42 0.08
C ARG A 245 -5.17 -1.98 1.49
N ALA A 246 -6.01 -2.98 1.61
CA ALA A 246 -6.17 -3.73 2.84
C ALA A 246 -5.05 -4.78 2.98
N VAL A 247 -4.62 -5.01 4.22
CA VAL A 247 -3.49 -5.88 4.55
C VAL A 247 -3.98 -7.32 4.64
N ASP A 248 -3.36 -8.22 3.88
CA ASP A 248 -3.55 -9.67 3.97
C ASP A 248 -2.41 -10.34 4.76
N GLU A 249 -2.61 -11.57 5.25
CA GLU A 249 -1.62 -12.30 6.08
C GLU A 249 -0.45 -12.90 5.27
N GLY A 250 -0.49 -12.83 3.93
CA GLY A 250 0.48 -13.49 3.04
C GLY A 250 1.42 -12.55 2.28
N HIS A 251 1.10 -11.26 2.19
CA HIS A 251 1.71 -10.34 1.23
C HIS A 251 1.87 -8.91 1.77
N SER A 252 2.64 -8.77 2.85
CA SER A 252 3.09 -7.46 3.34
C SER A 252 4.50 -7.50 3.95
N TRP A 253 5.45 -6.88 3.25
CA TRP A 253 6.88 -6.84 3.58
C TRP A 253 7.32 -5.55 4.30
N GLY A 254 6.39 -4.64 4.57
CA GLY A 254 6.58 -3.50 5.47
C GLY A 254 6.46 -2.13 4.77
N TRP A 255 6.17 -1.09 5.55
CA TRP A 255 5.87 0.25 5.01
C TRP A 255 6.99 0.87 4.17
N PHE A 256 8.25 0.46 4.34
CA PHE A 256 9.43 1.07 3.72
C PHE A 256 9.82 0.49 2.35
N MET A 257 9.25 -0.65 1.97
CA MET A 257 9.71 -1.42 0.81
C MET A 257 8.92 -1.16 -0.46
N THR A 258 9.55 -1.50 -1.59
CA THR A 258 8.90 -1.72 -2.87
C THR A 258 9.17 -3.12 -3.42
N GLY A 259 8.11 -3.89 -3.68
CA GLY A 259 8.12 -5.13 -4.47
C GLY A 259 8.79 -6.36 -3.82
N THR A 260 8.01 -7.30 -3.27
CA THR A 260 7.52 -8.43 -4.07
C THR A 260 6.20 -8.95 -3.53
N GLU A 261 5.29 -9.30 -4.44
CA GLU A 261 3.91 -9.71 -4.17
C GLU A 261 3.03 -8.73 -3.34
N GLY A 262 3.47 -7.48 -3.12
CA GLY A 262 2.57 -6.36 -2.84
C GLY A 262 3.03 -5.36 -1.78
N ASP A 263 3.99 -4.45 -2.03
CA ASP A 263 4.45 -3.55 -0.93
C ASP A 263 4.62 -2.07 -1.12
N GLY A 264 4.71 -1.54 -2.32
CA GLY A 264 4.84 -0.09 -2.50
C GLY A 264 3.78 0.51 -3.38
N LEU A 265 3.36 -0.29 -4.36
CA LEU A 265 2.78 0.16 -5.62
C LEU A 265 1.71 -0.82 -6.08
N CYS A 266 0.64 -0.29 -6.66
CA CYS A 266 -0.45 -1.02 -7.29
C CYS A 266 -0.81 -0.38 -8.63
N GLY A 267 -1.27 -1.20 -9.57
CA GLY A 267 -1.73 -0.73 -10.89
C GLY A 267 -3.24 -0.54 -10.94
N THR A 268 -3.70 0.37 -11.79
CA THR A 268 -5.13 0.57 -12.09
C THR A 268 -5.66 -0.37 -13.17
N GLY A 269 -4.79 -1.21 -13.73
CA GLY A 269 -5.10 -2.27 -14.70
C GLY A 269 -6.10 -3.34 -14.23
N SER A 270 -6.48 -3.30 -12.95
CA SER A 270 -7.42 -4.23 -12.34
C SER A 270 -8.45 -3.51 -11.50
N PRO A 271 -9.66 -4.06 -11.38
CA PRO A 271 -10.71 -3.48 -10.54
C PRO A 271 -10.30 -3.43 -9.06
N ILE A 272 -10.93 -2.51 -8.33
CA ILE A 272 -10.81 -2.44 -6.87
C ILE A 272 -11.39 -3.73 -6.28
N TRP A 273 -10.61 -4.42 -5.46
CA TRP A 273 -11.02 -5.68 -4.84
C TRP A 273 -11.99 -5.43 -3.67
N GLN A 274 -13.05 -6.24 -3.60
CA GLN A 274 -14.09 -6.21 -2.55
C GLN A 274 -14.32 -7.58 -1.90
N GLY A 275 -13.55 -8.60 -2.31
CA GLY A 275 -13.68 -9.95 -1.78
C GLY A 275 -13.00 -10.10 -0.41
N PRO A 276 -13.25 -11.21 0.29
CA PRO A 276 -12.55 -11.53 1.53
C PRO A 276 -11.03 -11.59 1.31
N LEU A 277 -10.29 -11.01 2.24
CA LEU A 277 -8.82 -11.04 2.30
C LEU A 277 -8.37 -12.28 3.09
N THR A 278 -8.92 -13.44 2.74
CA THR A 278 -8.58 -14.69 3.41
C THR A 278 -7.35 -15.31 2.76
N GLU A 279 -6.42 -15.75 3.61
CA GLU A 279 -5.28 -16.58 3.24
C GLU A 279 -5.72 -17.74 2.34
N ALA A 280 -5.34 -17.69 1.06
CA ALA A 280 -5.01 -18.92 0.39
C ALA A 280 -3.60 -19.28 0.88
N ASN A 281 -3.53 -20.19 1.85
CA ASN A 281 -2.30 -20.79 2.35
C ASN A 281 -1.44 -21.26 1.17
N GLY A 282 -0.36 -20.51 0.89
CA GLY A 282 0.65 -20.84 -0.11
C GLY A 282 0.54 -19.99 -1.36
N TYR A 283 1.38 -18.96 -1.47
CA TYR A 283 1.79 -18.27 -2.71
C TYR A 283 0.72 -18.19 -3.80
N ASP A 284 -0.51 -17.85 -3.40
CA ASP A 284 -1.59 -17.89 -4.34
C ASP A 284 -1.40 -16.72 -5.29
N THR A 285 -1.32 -17.06 -6.56
CA THR A 285 -1.31 -16.21 -7.74
C THR A 285 -2.61 -15.40 -7.89
N SER A 286 -3.29 -15.14 -6.77
CA SER A 286 -4.55 -14.47 -6.68
C SER A 286 -4.37 -13.01 -7.07
N PRO A 287 -5.11 -12.52 -8.07
CA PRO A 287 -5.08 -11.12 -8.51
C PRO A 287 -5.35 -10.09 -7.40
N ALA A 288 -5.79 -10.51 -6.20
CA ALA A 288 -6.07 -9.65 -5.06
C ALA A 288 -4.82 -8.99 -4.44
N SER A 289 -3.63 -9.62 -4.55
CA SER A 289 -2.40 -9.12 -3.91
C SER A 289 -1.83 -7.84 -4.53
N VAL A 290 -2.27 -7.47 -5.74
CA VAL A 290 -1.77 -6.29 -6.48
C VAL A 290 -2.85 -5.25 -6.79
N ARG A 291 -4.05 -5.47 -6.27
CA ARG A 291 -5.20 -4.57 -6.43
C ARG A 291 -5.31 -3.61 -5.28
N PHE A 292 -5.83 -2.42 -5.59
CA PHE A 292 -6.37 -1.54 -4.56
C PHE A 292 -7.56 -2.21 -3.89
N SER A 293 -7.70 -2.02 -2.59
CA SER A 293 -8.73 -2.65 -1.77
C SER A 293 -8.92 -1.88 -0.47
N SER A 294 -10.08 -2.01 0.15
CA SER A 294 -10.34 -1.34 1.43
C SER A 294 -11.32 -2.16 2.26
N HIS A 295 -11.24 -1.99 3.58
CA HIS A 295 -12.25 -2.47 4.52
C HIS A 295 -13.50 -1.59 4.52
N HIS A 296 -13.46 -0.44 3.85
CA HIS A 296 -14.65 0.37 3.63
C HIS A 296 -15.57 -0.29 2.61
N THR A 297 -16.87 -0.19 2.85
CA THR A 297 -17.89 -0.79 1.99
C THR A 297 -17.96 -0.09 0.63
N GLY A 298 -17.91 -0.87 -0.46
CA GLY A 298 -18.26 -0.44 -1.81
C GLY A 298 -17.18 0.30 -2.59
N GLY A 299 -15.93 0.36 -2.10
CA GLY A 299 -14.86 1.09 -2.78
C GLY A 299 -13.63 1.32 -1.90
N ALA A 300 -12.76 2.22 -2.36
CA ALA A 300 -11.52 2.59 -1.67
C ALA A 300 -11.25 4.10 -1.78
N GLN A 301 -10.50 4.65 -0.83
CA GLN A 301 -10.07 6.05 -0.90
C GLN A 301 -8.78 6.18 -1.70
N PHE A 302 -8.67 7.27 -2.46
CA PHE A 302 -7.51 7.58 -3.28
C PHE A 302 -7.14 9.05 -3.17
N VAL A 303 -5.83 9.33 -3.20
CA VAL A 303 -5.23 10.65 -3.38
C VAL A 303 -5.02 10.87 -4.88
N MET A 304 -5.48 12.00 -5.38
CA MET A 304 -5.25 12.44 -6.75
C MET A 304 -3.91 13.21 -6.87
N GLY A 305 -3.43 13.41 -8.10
CA GLY A 305 -2.25 14.20 -8.45
C GLY A 305 -2.23 15.60 -7.83
N ASP A 306 -3.40 16.22 -7.63
CA ASP A 306 -3.57 17.54 -6.99
C ASP A 306 -3.65 17.50 -5.46
N GLY A 307 -3.53 16.33 -4.83
CA GLY A 307 -3.67 16.15 -3.37
C GLY A 307 -5.13 16.12 -2.87
N SER A 308 -6.12 16.21 -3.76
CA SER A 308 -7.50 15.90 -3.42
C SER A 308 -7.65 14.42 -3.05
N VAL A 309 -8.60 14.10 -2.15
CA VAL A 309 -8.87 12.70 -1.78
C VAL A 309 -10.30 12.38 -2.15
N ARG A 310 -10.48 11.31 -2.91
CA ARG A 310 -11.77 10.88 -3.45
C ARG A 310 -12.02 9.42 -3.07
N PHE A 311 -13.28 9.12 -2.80
CA PHE A 311 -13.73 7.74 -2.67
C PHE A 311 -14.14 7.24 -4.04
N ILE A 312 -13.52 6.18 -4.52
CA ILE A 312 -13.85 5.57 -5.81
C ILE A 312 -14.64 4.29 -5.56
N ASN A 313 -15.81 4.19 -6.18
CA ASN A 313 -16.67 3.02 -6.09
C ASN A 313 -16.01 1.81 -6.75
N ALA A 314 -16.08 0.62 -6.14
CA ALA A 314 -15.49 -0.58 -6.71
C ALA A 314 -16.17 -1.08 -8.00
N ASN A 315 -17.40 -0.63 -8.27
CA ASN A 315 -18.13 -0.91 -9.51
C ASN A 315 -17.81 0.10 -10.63
N ILE A 316 -16.84 0.99 -10.44
CA ILE A 316 -16.34 1.88 -11.51
C ILE A 316 -15.97 1.06 -12.74
N ASP A 317 -16.27 1.58 -13.93
CA ASP A 317 -15.88 0.92 -15.16
C ASP A 317 -14.35 0.86 -15.23
N THR A 318 -13.83 -0.37 -15.19
CA THR A 318 -12.39 -0.58 -15.05
C THR A 318 -11.66 -0.12 -16.31
N GLU A 319 -12.18 -0.42 -17.50
CA GLU A 319 -11.48 -0.19 -18.77
C GLU A 319 -11.53 1.27 -19.21
N SER A 320 -12.70 1.89 -19.15
CA SER A 320 -12.92 3.25 -19.67
C SER A 320 -12.64 4.36 -18.65
N THR A 321 -12.61 4.04 -17.36
CA THR A 321 -12.47 5.06 -16.30
C THR A 321 -11.33 4.75 -15.35
N PHE A 322 -11.36 3.63 -14.61
CA PHE A 322 -10.37 3.39 -13.55
C PHE A 322 -8.94 3.21 -14.06
N LYS A 323 -8.78 2.46 -15.16
CA LYS A 323 -7.49 2.27 -15.83
C LYS A 323 -6.87 3.60 -16.25
N PRO A 324 -7.54 4.44 -17.07
CA PRO A 324 -7.08 5.79 -17.41
C PRO A 324 -6.69 6.65 -16.21
N LEU A 325 -7.42 6.56 -15.09
CA LEU A 325 -7.07 7.33 -13.89
C LEU A 325 -5.68 7.02 -13.33
N GLY A 326 -5.07 5.89 -13.69
CA GLY A 326 -3.71 5.55 -13.25
C GLY A 326 -2.60 6.15 -14.11
N THR A 327 -2.90 6.80 -15.23
CA THR A 327 -1.92 7.29 -16.19
C THR A 327 -1.63 8.80 -15.96
N THR A 328 -0.41 9.23 -16.27
CA THR A 328 -0.03 10.65 -16.24
C THR A 328 -0.13 11.30 -17.62
N SER A 329 -0.08 10.51 -18.70
CA SER A 329 -0.02 11.01 -20.06
C SER A 329 -0.66 10.07 -21.10
N GLY A 330 -1.77 9.41 -20.77
CA GLY A 330 -2.52 8.55 -21.68
C GLY A 330 -3.47 9.31 -22.62
N GLY A 331 -3.79 10.57 -22.33
CA GLY A 331 -4.63 11.43 -23.17
C GLY A 331 -6.11 11.05 -23.17
N GLU A 332 -6.55 10.21 -22.23
CA GLU A 332 -7.94 9.76 -22.14
C GLU A 332 -8.85 10.85 -21.55
N VAL A 333 -10.06 10.98 -22.09
CA VAL A 333 -11.08 11.88 -21.53
C VAL A 333 -11.92 11.09 -20.53
N ILE A 334 -11.74 11.39 -19.25
CA ILE A 334 -12.42 10.71 -18.14
C ILE A 334 -13.65 11.52 -17.74
N GLY A 335 -14.81 10.86 -17.62
CA GLY A 335 -16.05 11.48 -17.12
C GLY A 335 -16.02 11.74 -15.61
N GLU A 336 -17.14 12.19 -15.03
CA GLU A 336 -17.27 12.25 -13.56
C GLU A 336 -17.40 10.83 -12.97
N PHE A 337 -16.74 10.59 -11.83
CA PHE A 337 -16.68 9.30 -11.12
C PHE A 337 -16.63 9.46 -9.60
#